data_AF-A0A8B9VHN0-F1
#
_entry.id   AF-A0A8B9VHN0-F1
#
_cell.length_a   1.000
_cell.length_b   1.000
_cell.length_c   1.000
_cell.angle_alpha   90.00
_cell.angle_beta   90.00
_cell.angle_gamma   90.00
#
_symmetry.space_group_name_H-M   'P 1'
#
loop_
_entity.id
_entity.type
_entity.pdbx_description
1 polymer ?
#
loop_
_entity_poly.entity_id
_entity_poly.type
_entity_poly.pdbx_seq_one_letter_code
_entity_poly.pdbx_strand_id
1 'polypeptide(L)'
;MPANPSPEHYPVLEELFDINQHHLNVIGVGHPSLDRLCRVTASHGLHSKLTGAGGGGCGITLLRPDTTPQAVEAAKRDLCACGFECWETDIGAPGVTLHSSSSLKAQVLQALAAPG
;
A
#
# COMPACT_ATOMS: atom_id res chain seq x y z
N MET A 1 -19.84 12.60 2.35
CA MET A 1 -18.89 11.50 2.15
C MET A 1 -19.12 10.96 0.76
N PRO A 2 -18.11 10.86 -0.13
CA PRO A 2 -18.30 10.04 -1.32
C PRO A 2 -18.71 8.64 -0.87
N ALA A 3 -19.70 8.05 -1.54
CA ALA A 3 -20.14 6.69 -1.23
C ALA A 3 -18.92 5.75 -1.31
N ASN A 4 -18.83 4.79 -0.40
CA ASN A 4 -17.83 3.72 -0.54
C ASN A 4 -17.98 3.12 -1.94
N PRO A 5 -16.87 2.97 -2.69
CA PRO A 5 -16.94 2.37 -4.02
C PRO A 5 -17.61 1.01 -3.91
N SER A 6 -18.56 0.75 -4.82
CA SER A 6 -19.26 -0.52 -4.90
C SER A 6 -18.24 -1.67 -4.97
N PRO A 7 -18.39 -2.76 -4.19
CA PRO A 7 -17.47 -3.90 -4.21
C PRO A 7 -17.20 -4.46 -5.61
N GLU A 8 -18.13 -4.26 -6.56
CA GLU A 8 -18.01 -4.69 -7.96
C GLU A 8 -16.88 -4.01 -8.74
N HIS A 9 -16.37 -2.87 -8.28
CA HIS A 9 -15.29 -2.15 -8.97
C HIS A 9 -13.89 -2.63 -8.60
N TYR A 10 -13.74 -3.33 -7.47
CA TYR A 10 -12.42 -3.78 -7.01
C TYR A 10 -11.73 -4.76 -7.97
N PRO A 11 -12.41 -5.74 -8.57
CA PRO A 11 -11.79 -6.62 -9.58
C PRO A 11 -11.22 -5.84 -10.77
N VAL A 12 -11.93 -4.79 -11.21
CA VAL A 12 -11.44 -3.91 -12.30
C VAL A 12 -10.19 -3.14 -11.84
N LEU A 13 -10.16 -2.65 -10.60
CA LEU A 13 -8.98 -1.98 -10.05
C LEU A 13 -7.77 -2.92 -9.91
N GLU A 14 -8.00 -4.17 -9.52
CA GLU A 14 -6.97 -5.22 -9.46
C GLU A 14 -6.36 -5.47 -10.85
N GLU A 15 -7.20 -5.66 -11.87
CA GLU A 15 -6.76 -5.83 -13.25
C GLU A 15 -5.97 -4.59 -13.75
N LEU A 16 -6.45 -3.38 -13.44
CA LEU A 16 -5.74 -2.15 -13.79
C LEU A 16 -4.39 -2.02 -13.07
N PHE A 17 -4.26 -2.53 -11.84
CA PHE A 17 -2.98 -2.58 -11.12
C PHE A 17 -1.99 -3.49 -11.84
N ASP A 18 -2.44 -4.70 -12.21
CA ASP A 18 -1.60 -5.69 -12.89
C ASP A 18 -1.15 -5.20 -14.28
N ILE A 19 -2.08 -4.71 -15.09
CA ILE A 19 -1.80 -4.16 -16.42
C ILE A 19 -0.80 -3.01 -16.31
N ASN A 20 -1.02 -2.07 -15.38
CA ASN A 20 -0.13 -0.93 -15.22
C ASN A 20 1.25 -1.37 -14.71
N GLN A 21 1.35 -2.31 -13.79
CA GLN A 21 2.64 -2.86 -13.36
C GLN A 21 3.40 -3.49 -14.54
N HIS A 22 2.71 -4.22 -15.41
CA HIS A 22 3.33 -4.81 -16.59
C HIS A 22 3.80 -3.75 -17.58
N HIS A 23 2.99 -2.71 -17.83
CA HIS A 23 3.40 -1.57 -18.66
C HIS A 23 4.63 -0.85 -18.08
N LEU A 24 4.67 -0.64 -16.76
CA LEU A 24 5.81 -0.01 -16.07
C LEU A 24 7.10 -0.85 -16.21
N ASN A 25 6.98 -2.17 -16.16
CA ASN A 25 8.09 -3.07 -16.46
C ASN A 25 8.53 -2.96 -17.93
N VAL A 26 7.60 -2.89 -18.88
CA VAL A 26 7.90 -2.76 -20.32
C VAL A 26 8.63 -1.45 -20.64
N ILE A 27 8.26 -0.34 -20.02
CA ILE A 27 8.95 0.95 -20.24
C ILE A 27 10.30 1.04 -19.51
N GLY A 28 10.74 -0.03 -18.84
CA GLY A 28 12.09 -0.15 -18.27
C GLY A 28 12.27 0.45 -16.88
N VAL A 29 11.19 0.81 -16.18
CA VAL A 29 11.26 1.33 -14.80
C VAL A 29 11.01 0.27 -13.72
N GLY A 30 10.95 -1.00 -14.11
CA GLY A 30 10.86 -2.14 -13.19
C GLY A 30 12.11 -2.32 -12.32
N HIS A 31 12.03 -3.23 -11.34
CA HIS A 31 13.18 -3.63 -10.52
C HIS A 31 12.93 -5.00 -9.86
N PRO A 32 13.94 -5.88 -9.70
CA PRO A 32 13.75 -7.21 -9.10
C PRO A 32 13.12 -7.22 -7.71
N SER A 33 13.31 -6.15 -6.92
CA SER A 33 12.65 -6.01 -5.62
C SER A 33 11.15 -5.76 -5.75
N LEU A 34 10.71 -5.00 -6.76
CA LEU A 34 9.31 -4.74 -7.04
C LEU A 34 8.63 -5.97 -7.64
N ASP A 35 9.31 -6.71 -8.51
CA ASP A 35 8.81 -8.00 -9.00
C ASP A 35 8.65 -9.01 -7.85
N ARG A 36 9.59 -9.01 -6.89
CA ARG A 36 9.49 -9.83 -5.68
C ARG A 36 8.30 -9.41 -4.81
N LEU A 37 8.09 -8.11 -4.62
CA LEU A 37 6.93 -7.59 -3.88
C LEU A 37 5.63 -8.09 -4.52
N CYS A 38 5.45 -7.88 -5.83
CA CYS A 38 4.24 -8.29 -6.54
C CYS A 38 4.02 -9.81 -6.49
N ARG A 39 5.10 -10.61 -6.58
CA ARG A 39 5.01 -12.06 -6.45
C ARG A 39 4.60 -12.51 -5.05
N VAL A 40 5.13 -11.88 -4.00
CA VAL A 40 4.76 -12.21 -2.61
C VAL A 40 3.30 -11.87 -2.37
N THR A 41 2.84 -10.68 -2.75
CA THR A 41 1.45 -10.26 -2.53
C THR A 41 0.46 -11.07 -3.36
N ALA A 42 0.80 -11.42 -4.60
CA ALA A 42 0.00 -12.31 -5.43
C ALA A 42 -0.17 -13.71 -4.81
N SER A 43 0.82 -14.21 -4.07
CA SER A 43 0.69 -15.50 -3.36
C SER A 43 -0.36 -15.48 -2.24
N HIS A 44 -0.75 -14.28 -1.78
CA HIS A 44 -1.82 -14.04 -0.81
C HIS A 44 -3.12 -13.57 -1.49
N GLY A 45 -3.21 -13.63 -2.81
CA GLY A 45 -4.38 -13.16 -3.57
C GLY A 45 -4.54 -11.64 -3.59
N LEU A 46 -3.43 -10.88 -3.42
CA LEU A 46 -3.43 -9.42 -3.43
C LEU A 46 -2.72 -8.89 -4.67
N HIS A 47 -3.21 -7.77 -5.20
CA HIS A 47 -2.67 -7.14 -6.41
C HIS A 47 -1.84 -5.91 -6.06
N SER A 48 -0.66 -5.80 -6.67
CA SER A 48 0.31 -4.76 -6.36
C SER A 48 0.89 -4.13 -7.61
N LYS A 49 1.35 -2.90 -7.45
CA LYS A 49 2.16 -2.20 -8.45
C LYS A 49 3.18 -1.29 -7.78
N LEU A 50 4.25 -0.95 -8.48
CA LEU A 50 5.18 0.09 -8.05
C LEU A 50 4.49 1.46 -8.00
N THR A 51 5.03 2.38 -7.20
CA THR A 51 4.55 3.77 -7.17
C THR A 51 5.74 4.74 -7.28
N GLY A 52 5.51 5.88 -7.93
CA GLY A 52 6.56 6.86 -8.22
C GLY A 52 7.46 6.47 -9.39
N ALA A 53 8.76 6.71 -9.24
CA ALA A 53 9.73 6.63 -10.33
C ALA A 53 10.03 5.19 -10.82
N GLY A 54 9.85 4.19 -9.95
CA GLY A 54 10.32 2.82 -10.21
C GLY A 54 11.80 2.63 -9.85
N GLY A 55 12.43 1.58 -10.41
CA GLY A 55 13.82 1.23 -10.11
C GLY A 55 14.06 0.71 -8.68
N GLY A 56 12.98 0.37 -7.97
CA GLY A 56 12.99 0.03 -6.55
C GLY A 56 11.99 0.91 -5.81
N GLY A 57 12.38 1.42 -4.64
CA GLY A 57 11.53 2.29 -3.83
C GLY A 57 10.29 1.56 -3.30
N CYS A 58 9.11 2.18 -3.46
CA CYS A 58 7.87 1.71 -2.86
C CYS A 58 6.96 1.00 -3.86
N GLY A 59 6.25 -0.02 -3.37
CA GLY A 59 5.08 -0.59 -4.02
C GLY A 59 3.80 -0.25 -3.24
N ILE A 60 2.67 -0.30 -3.93
CA ILE A 60 1.34 -0.24 -3.34
C ILE A 60 0.62 -1.56 -3.60
N THR A 61 -0.13 -2.03 -2.61
CA THR A 61 -0.91 -3.27 -2.66
C THR A 61 -2.35 -2.92 -2.34
N LEU A 62 -3.29 -3.30 -3.22
CA LEU A 62 -4.70 -3.03 -3.04
C LEU A 62 -5.31 -4.03 -2.05
N LEU A 63 -6.00 -3.52 -1.03
CA LEU A 63 -6.79 -4.32 -0.10
C LEU A 63 -8.27 -4.10 -0.40
N ARG A 64 -8.97 -5.18 -0.80
CA ARG A 64 -10.43 -5.15 -0.99
C ARG A 64 -11.16 -5.12 0.36
N PRO A 65 -12.41 -4.63 0.43
CA PRO A 65 -13.17 -4.59 1.69
C PRO A 65 -13.41 -5.96 2.32
N ASP A 66 -13.38 -7.04 1.52
CA ASP A 66 -13.52 -8.44 1.96
C ASP A 66 -12.17 -9.13 2.23
N THR A 67 -11.04 -8.41 2.13
CA THR A 67 -9.73 -8.97 2.45
C THR A 67 -9.65 -9.29 3.93
N THR A 68 -9.35 -10.56 4.24
CA THR A 68 -9.25 -10.98 5.64
C THR A 68 -8.03 -10.35 6.32
N PRO A 69 -8.13 -9.92 7.60
CA PRO A 69 -6.98 -9.43 8.35
C PRO A 69 -5.82 -10.42 8.39
N GLN A 70 -6.11 -11.72 8.41
CA GLN A 70 -5.11 -12.79 8.41
C GLN A 70 -4.28 -12.81 7.11
N ALA A 71 -4.91 -12.59 5.95
CA ALA A 71 -4.22 -12.49 4.68
C ALA A 71 -3.31 -11.25 4.65
N VAL A 72 -3.78 -10.11 5.17
CA VAL A 72 -2.99 -8.87 5.26
C VAL A 72 -1.76 -9.07 6.14
N GLU A 73 -1.92 -9.65 7.33
CA GLU A 73 -0.81 -9.90 8.26
C GLU A 73 0.17 -10.95 7.73
N ALA A 74 -0.31 -11.98 7.03
CA ALA A 74 0.54 -12.96 6.37
C ALA A 74 1.39 -12.31 5.25
N ALA A 75 0.77 -11.49 4.40
CA ALA A 75 1.47 -10.76 3.35
C ALA A 75 2.53 -9.81 3.93
N LYS A 76 2.18 -9.03 4.97
CA LYS A 76 3.13 -8.12 5.66
C LYS A 76 4.32 -8.88 6.23
N ARG A 77 4.09 -10.01 6.91
CA ARG A 77 5.17 -10.86 7.45
C ARG A 77 6.10 -11.34 6.34
N ASP A 78 5.57 -11.85 5.24
CA ASP A 78 6.36 -12.42 4.17
C ASP A 78 7.13 -11.33 3.37
N LEU A 79 6.56 -10.14 3.25
CA LEU A 79 7.25 -8.96 2.73
C LEU A 79 8.38 -8.50 3.67
N CYS A 80 8.13 -8.42 4.98
CA CYS A 80 9.17 -8.11 5.97
C CYS A 80 10.29 -9.14 5.98
N ALA A 81 9.99 -10.43 5.78
CA ALA A 81 10.99 -11.49 5.63
C ALA A 81 11.86 -11.33 4.37
N CYS A 82 11.36 -10.62 3.34
CA CYS A 82 12.14 -10.20 2.18
C CYS A 82 12.98 -8.94 2.41
N GLY A 83 12.93 -8.35 3.61
CA GLY A 83 13.66 -7.14 3.98
C GLY A 83 12.93 -5.84 3.65
N PHE A 84 11.63 -5.89 3.38
CA PHE A 84 10.82 -4.68 3.14
C PHE A 84 10.26 -4.09 4.43
N GLU A 85 10.05 -2.78 4.44
CA GLU A 85 9.20 -2.11 5.42
C GLU A 85 7.79 -2.01 4.88
N CYS A 86 6.79 -2.30 5.71
CA CYS A 86 5.40 -2.43 5.29
C CYS A 86 4.47 -1.63 6.21
N TRP A 87 3.62 -0.83 5.59
CA TRP A 87 2.57 -0.07 6.26
C TRP A 87 1.22 -0.40 5.65
N GLU A 88 0.22 -0.51 6.53
CA GLU A 88 -1.18 -0.59 6.15
C GLU A 88 -1.79 0.80 6.33
N THR A 89 -2.39 1.35 5.28
CA THR A 89 -2.89 2.72 5.26
C THR A 89 -3.96 2.90 4.20
N ASP A 90 -4.69 4.02 4.27
CA ASP A 90 -5.74 4.40 3.34
C ASP A 90 -5.21 5.35 2.25
N ILE A 91 -5.73 5.20 1.03
CA ILE A 91 -5.50 6.15 -0.08
C ILE A 91 -6.71 7.07 -0.21
N GLY A 92 -6.46 8.34 -0.59
CA GLY A 92 -7.52 9.35 -0.71
C GLY A 92 -7.91 9.97 0.63
N ALA A 93 -7.01 9.93 1.62
CA ALA A 93 -7.16 10.62 2.89
C ALA A 93 -7.33 12.15 2.72
N PRO A 94 -7.87 12.86 3.73
CA PRO A 94 -7.92 14.32 3.72
C PRO A 94 -6.56 14.96 3.46
N GLY A 95 -6.56 16.12 2.80
CA GLY A 95 -5.36 16.95 2.60
C GLY A 95 -4.94 17.68 3.87
N VAL A 96 -4.49 18.93 3.75
CA VAL A 96 -4.07 19.73 4.92
C VAL A 96 -5.22 19.92 5.90
N THR A 97 -5.01 19.55 7.16
CA THR A 97 -5.98 19.64 8.25
C THR A 97 -5.36 20.27 9.50
N LEU A 98 -6.17 21.01 10.26
CA LEU A 98 -5.78 21.53 11.57
C LEU A 98 -6.29 20.57 12.65
N HIS A 99 -5.40 20.18 13.57
CA HIS A 99 -5.71 19.26 14.67
C HIS A 99 -5.53 19.96 16.02
N SER A 100 -6.46 19.74 16.94
CA SER A 100 -6.21 20.03 18.36
C SER A 100 -5.26 18.97 18.93
N SER A 101 -4.47 19.32 19.94
CA SER A 101 -3.58 18.37 20.63
C SER A 101 -4.34 17.15 21.16
N SER A 102 -5.58 17.34 21.63
CA SER A 102 -6.46 16.26 22.10
C SER A 102 -6.88 15.25 21.03
N SER A 103 -6.76 15.60 19.74
CA SER A 103 -7.12 14.73 18.61
C SER A 103 -5.94 13.91 18.07
N LEU A 104 -4.72 14.16 18.55
CA LEU A 104 -3.51 13.48 18.09
C LEU A 104 -3.32 12.14 18.80
N LYS A 105 -2.79 11.16 18.06
CA LYS A 105 -2.37 9.87 18.65
C LYS A 105 -1.21 10.10 19.62
N ALA A 106 -1.13 9.31 20.69
CA ALA A 106 -0.11 9.44 21.74
C ALA A 106 1.33 9.42 21.20
N GLN A 107 1.61 8.56 20.22
CA GLN A 107 2.92 8.48 19.56
C GLN A 107 3.31 9.79 18.86
N VAL A 108 2.34 10.45 18.21
CA VAL A 108 2.55 11.74 17.53
C VAL A 108 2.79 12.85 18.56
N LEU A 109 2.01 12.87 19.64
CA LEU A 109 2.20 13.82 20.75
C LEU A 109 3.59 13.71 21.38
N GLN A 110 4.05 12.48 21.61
CA GLN A 110 5.36 12.23 22.19
C GLN A 110 6.48 12.70 21.26
N ALA A 111 6.38 12.43 19.96
CA ALA A 111 7.38 12.86 18.98
C ALA A 111 7.47 14.40 18.87
N LEU A 112 6.33 15.11 18.93
CA LEU A 112 6.29 16.57 18.89
C LEU A 112 6.82 17.23 20.19
N ALA A 113 6.79 16.50 21.31
CA ALA A 113 7.28 16.97 22.59
C ALA A 113 8.78 16.71 22.81
N ALA A 114 9.42 15.90 21.96
CA ALA A 114 10.84 15.60 22.07
C ALA A 114 11.70 16.82 21.66
N PRO A 115 12.72 17.21 22.45
CA PRO A 115 13.65 18.24 22.03
C PRO A 115 14.47 17.77 20.82
N GLY A 116 14.64 18.65 19.83
CA GLY A 116 15.43 18.41 18.62
C GLY A 116 16.93 18.57 18.81
#